data_AF-A0A3S8X7F2-F1
#
_entry.id   AF-A0A3S8X7F2-F1
#
_cell.length_a   1.000
_cell.length_b   1.000
_cell.length_c   1.000
_cell.angle_alpha   90.00
_cell.angle_beta   90.00
_cell.angle_gamma   90.00
#
_symmetry.space_group_name_H-M   'P 1'
#
loop_
_entity.id
_entity.type
_entity.pdbx_description
1 polymer ?
#
loop_
_entity_poly.entity_id
_entity_poly.type
_entity_poly.pdbx_seq_one_letter_code
_entity_poly.pdbx_strand_id
1 'polypeptide(L)' 'RDLVAPVHAIYANDPRFRVILLAKNVGKRKAQIAAIRNSSGDLVLNVDSDTILAPDVVTKLVLKMQHPEV' A
#
# COMPACT_ATOMS: atom_id res chain seq x y z
N ARG A 1 8.78 -13.48 -10.12
CA ARG A 1 9.01 -12.03 -10.30
C ARG A 1 8.35 -11.57 -11.60
N ASP A 2 8.36 -12.41 -12.63
CA ASP A 2 7.94 -12.04 -13.98
C ASP A 2 6.42 -11.90 -14.15
N LEU A 3 5.62 -12.60 -13.34
CA LEU A 3 4.15 -12.54 -13.42
C LEU A 3 3.55 -11.16 -13.11
N VAL A 4 4.22 -10.37 -12.26
CA VAL A 4 3.75 -9.02 -11.87
C VAL A 4 4.50 -7.89 -12.59
N ALA A 5 5.51 -8.22 -13.40
CA ALA A 5 6.26 -7.24 -14.16
C ALA A 5 5.38 -6.39 -15.12
N PRO A 6 4.36 -6.96 -15.80
CA PRO A 6 3.45 -6.16 -16.62
C PRO A 6 2.66 -5.14 -15.79
N VAL A 7 2.22 -5.51 -14.58
CA VAL A 7 1.51 -4.61 -13.67
C VAL A 7 2.41 -3.45 -13.26
N HIS A 8 3.67 -3.72 -12.91
CA HIS A 8 4.62 -2.65 -12.58
C HIS A 8 4.84 -1.69 -13.75
N ALA A 9 4.91 -2.21 -14.99
CA ALA A 9 5.10 -1.38 -16.18
C ALA A 9 3.91 -0.44 -16.44
N ILE A 10 2.67 -0.91 -16.22
CA ILE A 10 1.45 -0.10 -16.35
C ILE A 10 1.50 1.12 -15.43
N TYR A 11 1.98 0.96 -14.19
CA TYR A 11 1.99 2.02 -13.18
C TYR A 11 3.33 2.76 -13.06
N ALA A 12 4.36 2.41 -13.85
CA ALA A 12 5.72 2.91 -13.67
C ALA A 12 5.85 4.44 -13.80
N ASN A 13 4.98 5.06 -14.58
CA ASN A 13 4.99 6.50 -14.86
C ASN A 13 3.90 7.28 -14.13
N ASP A 14 3.06 6.62 -13.30
CA ASP A 14 2.04 7.30 -12.52
C ASP A 14 2.64 7.79 -11.19
N PRO A 15 2.72 9.12 -10.95
CA PRO A 15 3.35 9.65 -9.74
C PRO A 15 2.62 9.27 -8.44
N ARG A 16 1.39 8.74 -8.52
CA ARG A 16 0.64 8.23 -7.37
C ARG A 16 1.12 6.85 -6.93
N PHE A 17 1.86 6.13 -7.77
CA PHE A 17 2.36 4.79 -7.49
C PHE A 17 3.87 4.81 -7.27
N ARG A 18 4.31 4.08 -6.24
CA ARG A 18 5.73 3.82 -5.99
C ARG A 18 5.94 2.33 -5.78
N VAL A 19 6.60 1.69 -6.74
CA VAL A 19 6.90 0.25 -6.68
C VAL A 19 8.26 0.04 -6.01
N ILE A 20 8.27 -0.63 -4.85
CA ILE A 20 9.50 -0.91 -4.10
C ILE A 20 9.87 -2.38 -4.27
N LEU A 21 10.97 -2.63 -4.97
CA LEU A 21 11.53 -3.97 -5.13
C LEU A 21 12.80 -4.12 -4.28
N LEU A 22 12.78 -5.04 -3.33
CA LEU A 22 13.95 -5.37 -2.51
C LEU A 22 14.86 -6.35 -3.27
N ALA A 23 16.18 -6.23 -3.04
CA ALA A 23 17.19 -7.03 -3.76
C ALA A 23 17.01 -8.55 -3.58
N LYS A 24 16.39 -8.97 -2.48
CA LYS A 24 16.07 -10.37 -2.18
C LYS A 24 14.76 -10.46 -1.40
N ASN A 25 14.20 -11.67 -1.32
CA ASN A 25 13.07 -11.93 -0.44
C ASN A 25 13.52 -11.77 1.03
N VAL A 26 12.87 -10.84 1.75
CA VAL A 26 13.14 -10.55 3.17
C VAL A 26 11.95 -10.89 4.08
N GLY A 27 10.89 -11.47 3.53
CA GLY A 27 9.63 -11.75 4.22
C GLY A 27 8.70 -10.53 4.38
N LYS A 28 7.42 -10.80 4.69
CA LYS A 28 6.31 -9.83 4.72
C LYS A 28 6.60 -8.61 5.61
N ARG A 29 7.00 -8.85 6.86
CA ARG A 29 7.22 -7.78 7.85
C ARG A 29 8.31 -6.79 7.42
N LYS A 30 9.44 -7.27 6.91
CA LYS A 30 10.54 -6.41 6.48
C LYS A 30 10.18 -5.62 5.21
N ALA A 31 9.42 -6.22 4.29
CA ALA A 31 8.91 -5.53 3.11
C ALA A 31 7.94 -4.39 3.49
N GLN A 32 7.01 -4.65 4.42
CA GLN A 32 6.08 -3.63 4.93
C GLN A 32 6.81 -2.47 5.62
N ILE A 33 7.82 -2.75 6.46
CA ILE A 33 8.63 -1.70 7.09
C ILE A 33 9.33 -0.84 6.03
N ALA A 34 9.87 -1.46 4.98
CA ALA A 34 10.49 -0.72 3.88
C ALA A 34 9.49 0.17 3.14
N ALA A 35 8.26 -0.30 2.93
CA ALA A 35 7.18 0.50 2.34
C ALA A 35 6.80 1.69 3.23
N ILE A 36 6.54 1.47 4.52
CA ILE A 36 6.14 2.52 5.47
C ILE A 36 7.19 3.64 5.54
N ARG A 37 8.48 3.29 5.62
CA ARG A 37 9.59 4.28 5.65
C ARG A 37 9.70 5.12 4.38
N ASN A 38 9.06 4.68 3.30
CA ASN A 38 9.07 5.32 1.99
C ASN A 38 7.73 6.00 1.64
N SER A 39 6.79 5.99 2.58
CA SER A 39 5.49 6.68 2.49
C SER A 39 5.54 8.04 3.19
N SER A 40 4.68 8.97 2.80
CA SER A 40 4.68 10.35 3.29
C SER A 40 3.28 10.90 3.64
N GLY A 41 2.32 10.03 3.93
CA GLY A 41 0.94 10.42 4.29
C GLY A 41 0.69 10.39 5.80
N ASP A 42 -0.27 11.18 6.27
CA ASP A 42 -0.70 11.21 7.69
C ASP A 42 -1.36 9.89 8.13
N LEU A 43 -1.93 9.15 7.17
CA LEU A 43 -2.52 7.82 7.36
C LEU A 43 -1.84 6.82 6.42
N VAL A 44 -1.43 5.68 6.97
CA VAL A 44 -0.94 4.53 6.20
C VAL A 44 -1.91 3.36 6.36
N LEU A 45 -2.57 2.99 5.27
CA LEU A 45 -3.41 1.80 5.19
C LEU A 45 -2.59 0.66 4.54
N ASN A 46 -2.30 -0.38 5.32
CA ASN A 46 -1.67 -1.59 4.77
C ASN A 46 -2.75 -2.53 4.22
N VAL A 47 -2.60 -2.96 2.98
CA VAL A 47 -3.53 -3.85 2.27
C VAL A 47 -2.75 -5.03 1.72
N ASP A 48 -3.22 -6.25 1.95
CA ASP A 48 -2.60 -7.45 1.38
C ASP A 48 -2.94 -7.54 -0.13
N SER A 49 -2.04 -8.15 -0.91
CA SER A 49 -2.13 -8.16 -2.38
C SER A 49 -3.33 -8.94 -2.95
N ASP A 50 -3.97 -9.75 -2.12
CA ASP A 50 -5.16 -10.55 -2.42
C ASP A 50 -6.45 -9.93 -1.85
N THR A 51 -6.39 -8.72 -1.30
CA THR A 51 -7.56 -8.00 -0.76
C THR A 51 -8.09 -6.97 -1.77
N ILE A 52 -9.40 -7.01 -2.03
CA ILE A 52 -10.11 -5.97 -2.77
C ILE A 52 -10.79 -5.02 -1.79
N LEU A 53 -10.58 -3.72 -1.97
CA LEU A 53 -11.16 -2.69 -1.12
C LEU A 53 -12.46 -2.11 -1.71
N ALA A 54 -13.41 -1.78 -0.83
CA ALA A 54 -14.52 -0.93 -1.22
C ALA A 54 -14.02 0.48 -1.59
N PRO A 55 -14.61 1.16 -2.59
CA PRO A 55 -14.14 2.48 -3.03
C PRO A 55 -14.13 3.56 -1.92
N ASP A 56 -14.97 3.41 -0.89
CA ASP A 56 -15.16 4.36 0.20
C ASP A 56 -14.44 3.97 1.51
N VAL A 57 -13.58 2.94 1.48
CA VAL A 57 -12.94 2.42 2.70
C VAL A 57 -12.10 3.47 3.42
N VAL A 58 -11.37 4.32 2.69
CA VAL A 58 -10.51 5.35 3.28
C VAL A 58 -11.38 6.38 4.02
N THR A 59 -12.47 6.84 3.40
CA THR A 59 -13.42 7.76 4.03
C THR A 59 -14.03 7.17 5.29
N LYS A 60 -14.48 5.90 5.22
CA LYS A 60 -15.04 5.20 6.39
C LYS A 60 -14.05 5.09 7.55
N LEU A 61 -12.79 4.75 7.25
CA LEU A 61 -11.74 4.65 8.26
C LEU A 61 -11.44 6.00 8.91
N VAL A 62 -11.27 7.05 8.11
CA VAL A 62 -10.98 8.40 8.62
C VAL A 62 -12.13 8.90 9.52
N LEU A 63 -13.39 8.73 9.10
CA LEU A 63 -14.55 9.13 9.90
C LEU A 63 -14.60 8.39 11.25
N LYS A 64 -14.35 7.07 11.25
CA LYS A 64 -14.30 6.28 12.49
C LYS A 64 -13.15 6.72 13.41
N MET A 65 -12.00 7.08 12.84
CA MET A 65 -10.85 7.54 13.62
C MET A 65 -11.05 8.95 14.21
N GLN A 66 -11.82 9.82 13.55
CA GLN A 66 -12.23 11.12 14.08
C GLN A 66 -13.23 11.00 15.24
N HIS A 67 -14.05 9.94 15.24
CA HIS A 67 -15.09 9.69 16.24
C HIS A 67 -14.93 8.28 16.84
N PRO A 68 -13.88 8.03 17.65
CA PRO A 68 -13.57 6.68 18.15
C PRO A 68 -14.63 6.11 19.10
N GLU A 69 -15.48 6.96 19.67
CA GLU A 69 -16.51 6.65 20.67
C GLU A 69 -17.84 6.13 20.06
N VAL A 70 -18.03 6.25 18.74
CA VAL A 70 -19.25 5.79 18.01
C VAL A 70 -18.94 4.54 17.24
#